data_AF-A0A914Y234-F1
#
_entry.id   AF-A0A914Y234-F1
#
_cell.length_a   1.000
_cell.length_b   1.000
_cell.length_c   1.000
_cell.angle_alpha   90.00
_cell.angle_beta   90.00
_cell.angle_gamma   90.00
#
_symmetry.space_group_name_H-M   'P 1'
#
loop_
_entity.id
_entity.type
_entity.pdbx_description
1 polymer ?
#
loop_
_entity_poly.entity_id
_entity_poly.type
_entity_poly.pdbx_seq_one_letter_code
_entity_poly.pdbx_strand_id
1 'polypeptide(L)'
;MWRILQHDKPDDFVVATGQFYTVRLFLELSFKEIGKEIVWQGEGVDEIGIEKGTHITRVKVNPKYYRPTEVEELIGDPTKAKTVLGWEPKVTIEELVKEMVESDIKLMKHNPMA
;
A
#
# COMPACT_ATOMS: atom_id res chain seq x y z
N MET A 1 -14.09 7.53 -11.31
CA MET A 1 -15.52 7.42 -11.67
C MET A 1 -16.03 8.61 -12.48
N TRP A 2 -15.73 9.86 -12.12
CA TRP A 2 -16.23 11.06 -12.82
C TRP A 2 -16.10 10.97 -14.36
N ARG A 3 -14.92 10.65 -14.90
CA ARG A 3 -14.71 10.52 -16.36
C ARG A 3 -15.52 9.42 -17.04
N ILE A 4 -15.74 8.28 -16.35
CA ILE A 4 -16.55 7.17 -16.88
C ILE A 4 -17.99 7.65 -17.09
N LEU A 5 -18.53 8.44 -16.14
CA LEU A 5 -19.88 9.00 -16.24
C LEU A 5 -20.02 10.10 -17.30
N GLN A 6 -18.91 10.67 -17.78
CA GLN A 6 -18.90 11.62 -18.89
C GLN A 6 -18.71 10.94 -20.25
N HIS A 7 -18.59 9.61 -20.30
CA HIS A 7 -18.40 8.89 -21.55
C HIS A 7 -19.73 8.70 -22.29
N ASP A 8 -19.74 8.94 -23.61
CA ASP A 8 -20.97 8.96 -24.41
C ASP A 8 -21.74 7.62 -24.43
N LYS A 9 -21.04 6.50 -24.27
CA LYS A 9 -21.64 5.15 -24.27
C LYS A 9 -21.29 4.43 -22.96
N PRO A 10 -22.22 3.67 -22.36
CA PRO A 10 -21.90 2.86 -21.20
C PRO A 10 -20.88 1.80 -21.58
N ASP A 11 -19.84 1.65 -20.75
CA ASP A 11 -18.76 0.70 -20.97
C ASP A 11 -18.01 0.44 -19.66
N ASP A 12 -17.26 -0.66 -19.61
CA ASP A 12 -16.51 -1.11 -18.44
C ASP A 12 -15.01 -0.82 -18.59
N PHE A 13 -14.38 -0.36 -17.50
CA PHE A 13 -12.97 0.04 -17.50
C PHE A 13 -12.23 -0.52 -16.29
N VAL A 14 -11.05 -1.09 -16.52
CA VAL A 14 -10.07 -1.36 -15.46
C VAL A 14 -9.40 -0.03 -15.08
N VAL A 15 -9.39 0.29 -13.79
CA VAL A 15 -8.73 1.46 -13.23
C VAL A 15 -7.69 0.97 -12.24
N ALA A 16 -6.42 1.04 -12.62
CA ALA A 16 -5.29 0.55 -11.84
C ALA A 16 -4.02 1.35 -12.17
N THR A 17 -2.97 1.19 -11.36
CA THR A 17 -1.65 1.79 -11.62
C THR A 17 -0.84 0.99 -12.64
N GLY A 18 -1.17 -0.29 -12.85
CA GLY A 18 -0.32 -1.23 -13.61
C GLY A 18 0.94 -1.66 -12.88
N GLN A 19 1.07 -1.33 -11.59
CA GLN A 19 2.23 -1.64 -10.76
C GLN A 19 1.83 -2.60 -9.63
N PHE A 20 2.77 -3.44 -9.23
CA PHE A 20 2.63 -4.37 -8.11
C PHE A 20 3.66 -4.08 -7.04
N TYR A 21 3.24 -4.14 -5.79
CA TYR A 21 4.08 -3.93 -4.62
C TYR A 21 3.71 -4.93 -3.53
N THR A 22 4.73 -5.38 -2.78
CA THR A 22 4.50 -6.30 -1.66
C THR A 22 4.09 -5.53 -0.41
N VAL A 23 3.37 -6.20 0.50
CA VAL A 23 3.07 -5.67 1.84
C VAL A 23 4.36 -5.32 2.59
N ARG A 24 5.44 -6.10 2.38
CA ARG A 24 6.75 -5.84 2.95
C ARG A 24 7.30 -4.47 2.52
N LEU A 25 7.27 -4.17 1.22
CA LEU A 25 7.75 -2.88 0.72
C LEU A 25 6.92 -1.72 1.30
N PHE A 26 5.60 -1.89 1.40
CA PHE A 26 4.74 -0.88 2.01
C PHE A 26 5.14 -0.57 3.46
N LEU A 27 5.48 -1.60 4.24
CA LEU A 27 5.98 -1.44 5.61
C LEU A 27 7.34 -0.73 5.62
N GLU A 28 8.27 -1.12 4.76
CA GLU A 28 9.59 -0.48 4.65
C GLU A 28 9.49 1.01 4.30
N LEU A 29 8.64 1.37 3.33
CA LEU A 29 8.36 2.76 2.98
C LEU A 29 7.73 3.50 4.17
N SER A 30 6.76 2.88 4.86
CA SER A 30 6.09 3.49 6.01
C SER A 30 7.06 3.80 7.16
N PHE A 31 7.97 2.87 7.49
CA PHE A 31 8.98 3.11 8.54
C PHE A 31 10.01 4.16 8.12
N LYS A 32 10.36 4.21 6.82
CA LYS A 32 11.29 5.21 6.29
C LYS A 32 10.77 6.63 6.47
N GLU A 33 9.46 6.86 6.31
CA GLU A 33 8.83 8.19 6.53
C GLU A 33 8.98 8.70 7.98
N ILE A 34 9.18 7.81 8.96
CA ILE A 34 9.47 8.17 10.36
C ILE A 34 10.94 8.04 10.72
N GLY A 35 11.83 7.95 9.72
CA GLY A 35 13.28 7.88 9.90
C GLY A 35 13.76 6.55 10.47
N LYS A 36 12.99 5.46 10.28
CA LYS A 36 13.34 4.12 10.76
C LYS A 36 13.57 3.16 9.60
N GLU A 37 14.48 2.22 9.81
CA GLU A 37 14.75 1.14 8.86
C GLU A 37 14.44 -0.19 9.56
N ILE A 38 13.80 -1.12 8.84
CA ILE A 38 13.46 -2.45 9.35
C ILE A 38 14.41 -3.48 8.76
N VAL A 39 14.95 -4.35 9.60
CA VAL A 39 15.71 -5.54 9.23
C VAL A 39 14.83 -6.75 9.51
N TRP A 40 14.65 -7.59 8.49
CA TRP A 40 13.84 -8.79 8.56
C TRP A 40 14.66 -10.00 8.98
N GLN A 41 14.12 -10.82 9.86
CA GLN A 41 14.73 -12.07 10.32
C GLN A 41 13.66 -13.16 10.46
N GLY A 42 14.03 -14.40 10.17
CA GLY A 42 13.09 -15.53 10.13
C GLY A 42 12.39 -15.65 8.77
N GLU A 43 11.40 -16.54 8.71
CA GLU A 43 10.65 -16.83 7.50
C GLU A 43 9.20 -17.22 7.82
N GLY A 44 8.30 -17.00 6.87
CA GLY A 44 6.89 -17.35 7.00
C GLY A 44 6.24 -16.75 8.25
N VAL A 45 5.64 -17.60 9.08
CA VAL A 45 4.95 -17.19 10.31
C VAL A 45 5.89 -16.76 11.45
N ASP A 46 7.15 -17.18 11.39
CA ASP A 46 8.18 -16.84 12.37
C ASP A 46 8.98 -15.59 11.99
N GLU A 47 8.63 -14.97 10.85
CA GLU A 47 9.27 -13.74 10.40
C GLU A 47 8.94 -12.54 11.31
N ILE A 48 9.99 -11.77 11.63
CA ILE A 48 9.91 -10.55 12.43
C ILE A 48 10.64 -9.39 11.77
N GLY A 49 10.11 -8.18 11.98
CA GLY A 49 10.74 -6.92 11.56
C GLY A 49 11.33 -6.19 12.76
N ILE A 50 12.65 -6.04 12.79
CA ILE A 50 13.43 -5.40 13.86
C ILE A 50 13.90 -4.03 13.41
N GLU A 51 13.72 -3.00 14.24
CA GLU A 51 14.26 -1.66 13.94
C GLU A 51 15.80 -1.67 13.96
N LYS A 52 16.42 -1.28 12.84
CA LYS A 52 17.86 -1.34 12.63
C LYS A 52 18.62 -0.56 13.70
N GLY A 53 19.72 -1.14 14.19
CA GLY A 53 20.53 -0.54 15.26
C GLY A 53 19.89 -0.63 16.64
N THR A 54 18.73 -1.30 16.76
CA THR A 54 18.06 -1.54 18.03
C THR A 54 17.75 -3.03 18.19
N HIS A 55 17.27 -3.41 19.37
CA HIS A 55 16.73 -4.75 19.64
C HIS A 55 15.19 -4.75 19.71
N ILE A 56 14.55 -3.69 19.19
CA ILE A 56 13.10 -3.52 19.28
C ILE A 56 12.42 -4.16 18.06
N THR A 57 11.64 -5.21 18.30
CA THR A 57 10.75 -5.78 17.27
C THR A 57 9.55 -4.87 17.07
N ARG A 58 9.34 -4.41 15.83
CA ARG A 58 8.22 -3.54 15.43
C ARG A 58 7.12 -4.28 14.69
N VAL A 59 7.47 -5.36 13.98
CA VAL A 59 6.53 -6.14 13.17
C VAL A 59 6.67 -7.63 13.50
N LYS A 60 5.54 -8.33 13.58
CA LYS A 60 5.46 -9.79 13.70
C LYS A 60 4.34 -10.31 12.83
N VAL A 61 4.52 -11.49 12.27
CA VAL A 61 3.45 -12.20 11.56
C VAL A 61 2.54 -12.91 12.57
N ASN A 62 1.23 -12.88 12.33
CA ASN A 62 0.26 -13.64 13.12
C ASN A 62 -0.61 -14.47 12.17
N PRO A 63 -0.59 -15.81 12.26
CA PRO A 63 -1.39 -16.70 11.41
C PRO A 63 -2.90 -16.40 11.44
N LYS A 64 -3.42 -15.77 12.51
CA LYS A 64 -4.81 -15.35 12.60
C LYS A 64 -5.25 -14.43 11.45
N TYR A 65 -4.33 -13.65 10.88
CA TYR A 65 -4.64 -12.71 9.79
C TYR A 65 -4.57 -13.36 8.40
N TYR A 66 -4.19 -14.64 8.29
CA TYR A 66 -4.13 -15.35 7.02
C TYR A 66 -5.55 -15.70 6.58
N ARG A 67 -5.79 -15.64 5.26
CA ARG A 67 -7.08 -16.03 4.68
C ARG A 67 -6.98 -17.46 4.16
N PRO A 68 -8.05 -18.28 4.28
CA PRO A 68 -8.06 -19.64 3.72
C PRO A 68 -7.85 -19.70 2.21
N THR A 69 -8.17 -18.59 1.52
CA THR A 69 -7.93 -18.39 0.09
C THR A 69 -7.23 -17.05 -0.05
N GLU A 70 -6.04 -17.08 -0.62
CA GLU A 70 -5.23 -15.87 -0.83
C GLU A 70 -5.24 -15.50 -2.30
N VAL A 71 -5.14 -14.20 -2.57
CA VAL A 71 -4.92 -13.68 -3.91
C VAL A 71 -3.46 -13.25 -3.98
N GLU A 72 -2.63 -14.02 -4.67
CA GLU A 72 -1.18 -13.82 -4.66
C GLU A 72 -0.76 -12.49 -5.30
N GLU A 73 -1.36 -12.15 -6.44
CA GLU A 73 -1.04 -10.94 -7.19
C GLU A 73 -2.30 -10.30 -7.78
N LEU A 74 -2.39 -8.98 -7.68
CA LEU A 74 -3.41 -8.16 -8.34
C LEU A 74 -2.73 -7.03 -9.11
N ILE A 75 -2.69 -7.18 -10.43
CA ILE A 75 -2.08 -6.21 -11.35
C ILE A 75 -3.09 -5.92 -12.44
N GLY A 76 -3.67 -4.71 -12.43
CA GLY A 76 -4.63 -4.30 -13.44
C GLY A 76 -3.95 -3.64 -14.64
N ASP A 77 -4.45 -3.89 -15.85
CA ASP A 77 -4.05 -3.18 -17.07
C ASP A 77 -5.00 -2.00 -17.34
N PRO A 78 -4.58 -0.74 -17.13
CA PRO A 78 -5.41 0.43 -17.34
C PRO A 78 -5.38 0.94 -18.80
N THR A 79 -4.85 0.19 -19.77
CA THR A 79 -4.66 0.66 -21.15
C THR A 79 -5.94 1.22 -21.75
N LYS A 80 -7.09 0.53 -21.60
CA LYS A 80 -8.39 1.00 -22.10
C LYS A 80 -8.80 2.34 -21.46
N ALA A 81 -8.65 2.48 -20.14
CA ALA A 81 -8.98 3.71 -19.44
C ALA A 81 -8.08 4.87 -19.88
N LYS A 82 -6.80 4.60 -20.16
CA LYS A 82 -5.86 5.58 -20.69
C LYS A 82 -6.21 6.03 -22.10
N THR A 83 -6.46 5.10 -23.02
CA THR A 83 -6.73 5.43 -24.42
C THR A 83 -8.09 6.07 -24.64
N VAL A 84 -9.13 5.60 -23.95
CA VAL A 84 -10.51 6.05 -24.17
C VAL A 84 -10.87 7.25 -23.31
N LEU A 85 -10.46 7.27 -22.04
CA LEU A 85 -10.85 8.31 -21.08
C LEU A 85 -9.72 9.31 -20.81
N GLY A 86 -8.54 9.12 -21.43
CA GLY A 86 -7.33 9.89 -21.13
C GLY A 86 -6.89 9.78 -19.66
N TRP A 87 -7.36 8.76 -18.94
CA TRP A 87 -7.15 8.64 -17.50
C TRP A 87 -5.80 7.97 -17.22
N GLU A 88 -5.07 8.51 -16.24
CA GLU A 88 -3.82 7.93 -15.76
C GLU A 88 -3.69 8.15 -14.25
N PRO A 89 -3.04 7.22 -13.52
CA PRO A 89 -2.72 7.43 -12.11
C PRO A 89 -1.73 8.59 -11.97
N LYS A 90 -1.93 9.41 -10.93
CA LYS A 90 -1.08 10.58 -10.67
C LYS A 90 -0.25 10.48 -9.40
N VAL A 91 -0.62 9.55 -8.51
CA VAL A 91 0.00 9.36 -7.20
C VAL A 91 0.80 8.07 -7.25
N THR A 92 2.07 8.18 -6.91
CA THR A 92 3.00 7.05 -6.78
C THR A 92 2.80 6.31 -5.45
N ILE A 93 3.39 5.12 -5.31
CA ILE A 93 3.32 4.39 -4.04
C ILE A 93 4.02 5.14 -2.90
N GLU A 94 5.13 5.81 -3.19
CA GLU A 94 5.89 6.59 -2.23
C GLU A 94 5.09 7.81 -1.75
N GLU A 95 4.44 8.53 -2.67
CA GLU A 95 3.57 9.66 -2.31
C GLU A 95 2.36 9.21 -1.49
N LEU A 96 1.74 8.09 -1.87
CA LEU A 96 0.60 7.53 -1.14
C LEU A 96 0.99 7.15 0.29
N VAL A 97 2.09 6.41 0.46
CA VAL A 97 2.58 5.99 1.79
C VAL A 97 2.89 7.23 2.65
N LYS A 98 3.57 8.21 2.08
CA LYS A 98 3.88 9.47 2.76
C LYS A 98 2.62 10.19 3.22
N GLU A 99 1.65 10.38 2.34
CA GLU A 99 0.39 11.06 2.67
C GLU A 99 -0.35 10.36 3.83
N MET A 100 -0.46 9.03 3.76
CA MET A 100 -1.12 8.22 4.78
C MET A 100 -0.42 8.31 6.13
N VAL A 101 0.91 8.11 6.17
CA VAL A 101 1.69 8.15 7.42
C VAL A 101 1.65 9.54 8.06
N GLU A 102 1.81 10.60 7.26
CA GLU A 102 1.72 11.98 7.77
C GLU A 102 0.34 12.29 8.34
N SER A 103 -0.73 11.80 7.68
CA SER A 103 -2.11 11.97 8.15
C SER A 103 -2.32 11.28 9.49
N ASP A 104 -1.90 10.01 9.62
CA ASP A 104 -2.05 9.26 10.87
C ASP A 104 -1.23 9.86 12.01
N ILE A 105 -0.01 10.36 11.74
CA ILE A 105 0.78 11.07 12.76
C ILE A 105 0.04 12.32 13.24
N LYS A 106 -0.56 13.11 12.34
CA LYS A 106 -1.35 14.30 12.72
C LYS A 106 -2.56 13.90 13.55
N LEU A 107 -3.28 12.84 13.13
CA LEU A 107 -4.44 12.33 13.85
C LEU A 107 -4.07 11.87 15.26
N MET A 108 -3.05 11.03 15.40
CA MET A 108 -2.63 10.48 16.69
C MET A 108 -2.05 11.53 17.64
N LYS A 109 -1.40 12.58 17.12
CA LYS A 109 -0.98 13.75 17.91
C LYS A 109 -2.16 14.54 18.46
N HIS A 110 -3.26 14.60 17.72
CA HIS A 110 -4.46 15.32 18.14
C HIS A 110 -5.36 14.48 19.07
N ASN A 111 -5.56 13.22 18.73
CA ASN A 111 -6.35 12.25 19.49
C ASN A 111 -5.65 10.88 19.48
N PRO A 112 -4.97 10.51 20.58
CA PRO A 112 -4.26 9.23 20.67
C PRO A 112 -5.19 8.01 20.82
N MET A 113 -6.51 8.22 20.87
CA MET A 113 -7.54 7.19 21.01
C MET A 113 -8.41 7.04 19.75
N ALA A 114 -8.02 7.67 18.63
CA ALA A 114 -8.79 7.61 17.37
C ALA A 114 -8.73 6.23 16.69
#